data_AF-A0A074VJI9-F1
#
_entry.id   AF-A0A074VJI9-F1
#
_cell.length_a   1.000
_cell.length_b   1.000
_cell.length_c   1.000
_cell.angle_alpha   90.00
_cell.angle_beta   90.00
_cell.angle_gamma   90.00
#
_symmetry.space_group_name_H-M   'P 1'
#
loop_
_entity.id
_entity.type
_entity.pdbx_description
1 polymer ?
#
loop_
_entity_poly.entity_id
_entity_poly.type
_entity_poly.pdbx_seq_one_letter_code
_entity_poly.pdbx_strand_id
1 'polypeptide(L)'
;CQAGYGSYSVANPPQCSEDSRSSQGRTVGYYQSWNVRQRECDTLTPKQLNTKGFEHLFYSSAFIDPNGFSVVPAHDHDVEMMKEFTSL
;
A
#
# COMPACT_ATOMS: atom_id res chain seq x y z
N CYS A 1 3.11 16.52 -24.53
CA CYS A 1 4.05 15.70 -25.33
C CYS A 1 5.26 16.54 -25.68
N GLN A 2 6.47 16.03 -25.45
CA GLN A 2 7.72 16.75 -25.70
C GLN A 2 8.22 16.43 -27.11
N ALA A 3 8.59 17.44 -27.90
CA ALA A 3 9.05 17.23 -29.27
C ALA A 3 10.30 16.31 -29.27
N GLY A 4 10.25 15.23 -30.04
CA GLY A 4 11.31 14.23 -30.12
C GLY A 4 11.19 13.03 -29.17
N TYR A 5 10.20 13.00 -28.27
CA TYR A 5 9.98 11.89 -27.34
C TYR A 5 8.50 11.45 -27.32
N GLY A 6 8.26 10.19 -27.72
CA GLY A 6 6.95 9.54 -27.70
C GLY A 6 6.04 9.89 -28.88
N SER A 7 4.97 9.11 -29.09
CA SER A 7 3.94 9.40 -30.09
C SER A 7 3.11 10.63 -29.68
N TYR A 8 2.67 11.42 -30.66
CA TYR A 8 1.77 12.56 -30.43
C TYR A 8 0.36 12.13 -30.00
N SER A 9 0.00 10.86 -30.21
CA SER A 9 -1.24 10.25 -29.76
C SER A 9 -1.11 9.68 -28.35
N VAL A 10 -2.15 9.85 -27.53
CA VAL A 10 -2.33 9.07 -26.30
C VAL A 10 -2.57 7.62 -26.71
N ALA A 11 -1.64 6.72 -26.38
CA ALA A 11 -1.85 5.30 -26.57
C ALA A 11 -2.96 4.82 -25.63
N ASN A 12 -3.87 3.99 -26.12
CA ASN A 12 -4.82 3.32 -25.25
C ASN A 12 -4.03 2.44 -24.27
N PRO A 13 -4.34 2.48 -22.96
CA PRO A 13 -3.71 1.59 -22.02
C PRO A 13 -4.01 0.13 -22.42
N PRO A 14 -3.05 -0.79 -22.29
CA PRO A 14 -3.33 -2.21 -22.50
C PRO A 14 -4.45 -2.63 -21.54
N GLN A 15 -5.51 -3.21 -22.08
CA GLN A 15 -6.62 -3.76 -21.30
C GLN A 15 -6.57 -5.28 -21.33
N CYS A 16 -6.79 -5.89 -20.16
CA CYS A 16 -6.99 -7.33 -20.06
C CYS A 16 -8.49 -7.61 -20.24
N SER A 17 -8.86 -8.69 -20.93
CA SER A 17 -10.28 -9.10 -21.02
C SER A 17 -10.81 -9.51 -19.63
N GLU A 18 -12.11 -9.39 -19.40
CA GLU A 18 -12.72 -9.82 -18.12
C GLU A 18 -12.42 -11.32 -17.83
N ASP A 19 -12.42 -12.15 -18.87
CA ASP A 19 -12.11 -13.58 -18.77
C ASP A 19 -10.64 -13.89 -18.44
N SER A 20 -9.73 -12.92 -18.64
CA SER A 20 -8.29 -13.12 -18.45
C SER A 20 -7.90 -13.44 -17.02
N ARG A 21 -8.78 -13.10 -16.04
CA ARG A 21 -8.54 -13.30 -14.60
C ARG A 21 -7.13 -12.85 -14.20
N SER A 22 -6.72 -11.67 -14.65
CA SER A 22 -5.34 -11.16 -14.50
C SER A 22 -4.86 -11.07 -13.04
N SER A 23 -5.78 -10.88 -12.09
CA SER A 23 -5.48 -10.92 -10.65
C SER A 23 -5.44 -12.33 -10.05
N GLN A 24 -5.93 -13.33 -10.77
CA GLN A 24 -6.16 -14.72 -10.31
C GLN A 24 -7.01 -14.83 -9.03
N GLY A 25 -7.82 -13.82 -8.71
CA GLY A 25 -8.64 -13.79 -7.50
C GLY A 25 -7.94 -13.25 -6.25
N ARG A 26 -6.72 -12.70 -6.38
CA ARG A 26 -5.99 -12.08 -5.26
C ARG A 26 -6.81 -11.03 -4.54
N THR A 27 -6.88 -11.15 -3.23
CA THR A 27 -7.49 -10.18 -2.32
C THR A 27 -6.42 -9.44 -1.54
N VAL A 28 -6.46 -8.11 -1.57
CA VAL A 28 -5.39 -7.26 -1.02
C VAL A 28 -5.97 -6.26 -0.04
N GLY A 29 -5.42 -6.22 1.18
CA GLY A 29 -5.74 -5.22 2.19
C GLY A 29 -4.60 -4.25 2.42
N TYR A 30 -4.94 -2.99 2.75
CA TYR A 30 -3.97 -1.95 3.10
C TYR A 30 -4.26 -1.50 4.53
N TYR A 31 -3.30 -1.68 5.44
CA TYR A 31 -3.38 -1.23 6.82
C TYR A 31 -2.75 0.15 6.96
N GLN A 32 -3.53 1.15 7.37
CA GLN A 32 -3.06 2.52 7.50
C GLN A 32 -2.23 2.71 8.79
N SER A 33 -0.96 3.10 8.67
CA SER A 33 0.04 3.19 9.75
C SER A 33 -0.35 4.17 10.85
N TRP A 34 -1.07 5.23 10.48
CA TRP A 34 -1.57 6.24 11.40
C TRP A 34 -2.80 5.79 12.22
N ASN A 35 -3.39 4.62 11.94
CA ASN A 35 -4.64 4.16 12.55
C ASN A 35 -4.62 4.29 14.08
N VAL A 36 -3.61 3.71 14.73
CA VAL A 36 -3.51 3.66 16.20
C VAL A 36 -3.18 5.01 16.84
N ARG A 37 -2.68 5.98 16.06
CA ARG A 37 -2.27 7.30 16.56
C ARG A 37 -3.33 8.39 16.36
N GLN A 38 -4.04 8.38 15.23
CA GLN A 38 -4.89 9.52 14.85
C GLN A 38 -6.39 9.23 14.89
N ARG A 39 -6.83 7.97 14.96
CA ARG A 39 -8.24 7.69 15.15
C ARG A 39 -8.63 7.91 16.61
N GLU A 40 -9.74 8.64 16.82
CA GLU A 40 -10.28 8.89 18.16
C GLU A 40 -11.02 7.67 18.74
N CYS A 41 -11.54 6.79 17.87
CA CYS A 41 -12.25 5.57 18.21
C CYS A 41 -11.90 4.45 17.22
N ASP A 42 -12.24 3.20 17.57
CA ASP A 42 -12.02 2.01 16.73
C ASP A 42 -10.59 1.93 16.18
N THR A 43 -9.63 2.26 17.04
CA THR A 43 -8.22 1.99 16.78
C THR A 43 -8.01 0.48 16.78
N LEU A 44 -7.26 0.03 15.79
CA LEU A 44 -6.95 -1.39 15.60
C LEU A 44 -5.45 -1.51 15.42
N THR A 45 -4.81 -2.16 16.38
CA THR A 45 -3.43 -2.61 16.24
C THR A 45 -3.36 -3.75 15.21
N PRO A 46 -2.20 -3.97 14.56
CA PRO A 46 -2.05 -5.04 13.58
C PRO A 46 -2.54 -6.42 14.05
N LYS A 47 -2.26 -6.83 15.29
CA LYS A 47 -2.72 -8.12 15.84
C LYS A 47 -4.24 -8.25 15.99
N GLN A 48 -4.98 -7.14 15.94
CA GLN A 48 -6.44 -7.14 16.01
C GLN A 48 -7.09 -7.26 14.62
N LEU A 49 -6.30 -7.25 13.55
CA LEU A 49 -6.82 -7.37 12.19
C LEU A 49 -7.42 -8.75 11.94
N ASN A 50 -8.64 -8.76 11.39
CA ASN A 50 -9.19 -9.97 10.81
C ASN A 50 -8.61 -10.14 9.40
N THR A 51 -7.61 -11.01 9.29
CA THR A 51 -6.89 -11.28 8.03
C THR A 51 -7.62 -12.29 7.13
N LYS A 52 -8.74 -12.87 7.59
CA LYS A 52 -9.48 -13.89 6.84
C LYS A 52 -9.95 -13.34 5.50
N GLY A 53 -9.56 -14.03 4.43
CA GLY A 53 -9.98 -13.70 3.07
C GLY A 53 -9.08 -12.70 2.36
N PHE A 54 -7.99 -12.24 2.98
CA PHE A 54 -6.91 -11.50 2.30
C PHE A 54 -5.73 -12.43 1.99
N GLU A 55 -5.27 -12.41 0.74
CA GLU A 55 -4.04 -13.11 0.33
C GLU A 55 -2.79 -12.24 0.54
N HIS A 56 -2.94 -10.91 0.47
CA HIS A 56 -1.87 -9.96 0.71
C HIS A 56 -2.34 -8.82 1.62
N LEU A 57 -1.45 -8.40 2.52
CA LEU A 57 -1.64 -7.22 3.36
C LEU A 57 -0.44 -6.29 3.22
N PHE A 58 -0.71 -4.99 3.05
CA PHE A 58 0.32 -3.95 2.94
C PHE A 58 0.25 -2.96 4.10
N TYR A 59 1.37 -2.75 4.77
CA TYR A 59 1.52 -1.68 5.75
C TYR A 59 1.69 -0.34 5.04
N SER A 60 0.77 0.60 5.26
CA SER A 60 0.57 1.80 4.45
C SER A 60 0.64 3.06 5.32
N SER A 61 1.67 3.88 5.27
CA SER A 61 2.75 3.87 4.29
C SER A 61 4.10 4.10 4.94
N ALA A 62 5.15 3.65 4.25
CA ALA A 62 6.48 4.18 4.47
C ALA A 62 6.57 5.62 3.92
N PHE A 63 7.58 6.36 4.36
CA PHE A 63 7.86 7.71 3.93
C PHE A 63 9.23 7.78 3.26
N ILE A 64 9.40 8.72 2.33
CA ILE A 64 10.69 8.99 1.69
C ILE A 64 11.17 10.33 2.24
N ASP A 65 12.29 10.34 2.95
CA ASP A 65 12.88 11.59 3.46
C ASP A 65 13.18 12.54 2.29
N PRO A 66 12.63 13.78 2.27
CA PRO A 66 12.81 14.70 1.15
C PRO A 66 14.25 15.20 0.98
N ASN A 67 15.12 15.02 1.98
CA ASN A 67 16.51 15.49 1.92
C ASN A 67 17.47 14.38 1.46
N GLY A 68 17.43 13.23 2.14
CA GLY A 68 18.31 12.10 1.87
C GLY A 68 17.72 11.02 0.96
N PHE A 69 16.43 11.10 0.61
CA PHE A 69 15.69 10.12 -0.19
C PHE A 69 15.71 8.69 0.36
N SER A 70 16.07 8.51 1.63
CA SER A 70 16.00 7.23 2.31
C SER A 70 14.55 6.85 2.63
N VAL A 71 14.25 5.56 2.52
CA VAL A 71 12.98 5.01 2.99
C VAL A 71 13.00 4.96 4.52
N VAL A 72 12.05 5.63 5.14
CA VAL A 72 11.91 5.73 6.59
C VAL A 72 10.47 5.42 7.01
N PRO A 73 10.21 5.08 8.29
CA PRO A 73 8.85 5.05 8.81
C PRO A 73 8.18 6.42 8.65
N ALA A 74 6.87 6.46 8.42
CA ALA A 74 6.15 7.73 8.36
C ALA A 74 6.05 8.42 9.73
N HIS A 75 6.23 7.66 10.81
CA HIS A 75 6.34 8.15 12.18
C HIS A 75 7.13 7.14 13.03
N ASP A 76 7.83 7.58 14.08
CA ASP A 76 8.68 6.69 14.90
C ASP A 76 7.92 5.49 15.50
N HIS A 77 6.71 5.73 16.01
CA HIS A 77 5.81 4.67 16.52
C HIS A 77 5.39 3.64 15.45
N ASP A 78 5.56 3.91 14.16
CA ASP A 78 5.29 2.90 13.13
C ASP A 78 6.27 1.72 13.22
N VAL A 79 7.47 1.90 13.78
CA VAL A 79 8.48 0.84 13.87
C VAL A 79 7.96 -0.38 14.66
N GLU A 80 7.26 -0.15 15.77
CA GLU A 80 6.66 -1.22 16.58
C GLU A 80 5.48 -1.87 15.86
N MET A 81 4.63 -1.05 15.22
CA MET A 81 3.46 -1.53 14.48
C MET A 81 3.86 -2.31 13.22
N MET A 82 4.93 -1.93 12.53
CA MET A 82 5.48 -2.68 11.40
C MET A 82 5.94 -4.07 11.84
N LYS A 83 6.64 -4.18 12.99
CA LYS A 83 7.06 -5.48 13.54
C LYS A 83 5.85 -6.35 13.88
N GLU A 84 4.85 -5.80 14.57
CA GLU A 84 3.61 -6.51 14.90
C GLU A 84 2.88 -6.97 13.62
N PHE A 85 2.79 -6.09 12.61
CA PHE A 85 2.15 -6.39 11.32
C PHE A 85 2.86 -7.50 10.54
N THR A 86 4.20 -7.53 10.53
CA THR A 86 4.95 -8.60 9.84
C THR A 86 4.91 -9.95 10.57
N SER A 87 4.33 -10.00 11.77
CA SER A 87 4.18 -11.22 12.57
C SER A 87 2.79 -11.88 12.46
N LEU A 88 1.91 -11.36 11.61
CA LEU A 88 0.54 -11.85 11.40
C LEU A 88 0.46 -13.18 10.65
#